data_AF-A0AAD6RTF3-F1
#
_entry.id   AF-A0AAD6RTF3-F1
#
_cell.length_a   1.000
_cell.length_b   1.000
_cell.length_c   1.000
_cell.angle_alpha   90.00
_cell.angle_beta   90.00
_cell.angle_gamma   90.00
#
_symmetry.space_group_name_H-M   'P 1'
#
loop_
_entity.id
_entity.type
_entity.pdbx_description
1 polymer ?
#
loop_
_entity_poly.entity_id
_entity_poly.type
_entity_poly.pdbx_seq_one_letter_code
_entity_poly.pdbx_strand_id
1 'polypeptide(L)'
;MDFFHSQTQQKQQCLPKHTIKKRLTEDQVRLLERTFTTTKKLEPELKVQLANQLGVPPRQIAIWYQNKRARWKTQSLELDYNTLQVRLENALADRRRLEREVVRLQEELWRAQQMVFAVNQETAAQPAVHLSCNSSCDDRGSSSLHEGVNGTEVLQLEELYACLYGAGGGV
;
A
#
# COMPACT_ATOMS: atom_id res chain seq x y z
N MET A 1 5.98 25.56 78.76
CA MET A 1 5.82 26.89 78.16
C MET A 1 7.23 27.33 77.84
N ASP A 2 7.70 27.09 76.62
CA ASP A 2 9.03 27.54 76.19
C ASP A 2 8.89 28.20 74.82
N PHE A 3 9.20 29.48 74.86
CA PHE A 3 9.07 30.47 73.81
C PHE A 3 10.49 30.78 73.36
N PHE A 4 10.88 30.43 72.13
CA PHE A 4 11.86 31.24 71.38
C PHE A 4 11.75 30.99 69.88
N HIS A 5 11.57 32.11 69.18
CA HIS A 5 11.58 32.29 67.73
C HIS A 5 13.01 32.36 67.19
N SER A 6 13.20 31.85 65.95
CA SER A 6 14.12 32.33 64.88
C SER A 6 15.63 32.29 65.17
N GLN A 7 16.57 31.87 64.31
CA GLN A 7 16.80 31.87 62.85
C GLN A 7 17.99 30.86 62.67
N THR A 8 18.30 30.17 61.57
CA THR A 8 18.65 30.65 60.22
C THR A 8 19.02 29.43 59.35
N GLN A 9 18.63 29.44 58.06
CA GLN A 9 19.27 28.82 56.86
C GLN A 9 19.44 27.28 56.85
N GLN A 10 18.81 26.50 55.95
CA GLN A 10 18.97 26.59 54.49
C GLN A 10 17.68 26.18 53.77
N LYS A 11 17.12 27.14 53.04
CA LYS A 11 16.03 26.95 52.09
C LYS A 11 16.63 26.62 50.74
N GLN A 12 16.94 25.35 50.46
CA GLN A 12 17.05 24.88 49.07
C GLN A 12 15.64 24.63 48.56
N GLN A 13 14.94 25.73 48.25
CA GLN A 13 13.82 25.65 47.33
C GLN A 13 14.39 25.37 45.94
N CYS A 14 14.30 24.12 45.52
CA CYS A 14 14.37 23.76 44.12
C CYS A 14 13.32 24.58 43.37
N LEU A 15 13.77 25.58 42.62
CA LEU A 15 12.92 26.38 41.73
C LEU A 15 12.30 25.43 40.69
N PRO A 16 10.96 25.34 40.58
CA PRO A 16 10.35 24.68 39.45
C PRO A 16 10.62 25.55 38.23
N LYS A 17 11.67 25.23 37.45
CA LYS A 17 11.88 25.79 36.11
C LYS A 17 10.85 25.18 35.15
N HIS A 18 9.57 25.50 35.37
CA HIS A 18 8.58 25.47 34.30
C HIS A 18 8.98 26.55 33.29
N THR A 19 9.89 26.17 32.40
CA THR A 19 10.16 26.95 31.20
C THR A 19 8.85 27.02 30.43
N ILE A 20 8.22 28.19 30.48
CA ILE A 20 7.03 28.53 29.71
C ILE A 20 7.31 28.08 28.28
N LYS A 21 6.52 27.13 27.77
CA LYS A 21 6.62 26.59 26.41
C LYS A 21 6.27 27.71 25.43
N LYS A 22 7.21 28.62 25.17
CA LYS A 22 7.04 29.66 24.16
C LYS A 22 6.97 28.98 22.80
N ARG A 23 5.80 29.08 22.16
CA ARG A 23 5.58 28.64 20.79
C ARG A 23 6.57 29.37 19.87
N LEU A 24 7.16 28.66 18.92
CA LEU A 24 8.00 29.29 17.90
C LEU A 24 7.14 30.29 17.12
N THR A 25 7.71 31.46 16.83
CA THR A 25 7.08 32.46 15.96
C THR A 25 6.98 31.91 14.53
N GLU A 26 6.09 32.49 13.73
CA GLU A 26 5.92 32.07 12.35
C GLU A 26 7.22 32.22 11.55
N ASP A 27 7.94 33.33 11.74
CA ASP A 27 9.22 33.61 11.09
C ASP A 27 10.29 32.56 11.45
N GLN A 28 10.35 32.17 12.72
CA GLN A 28 11.22 31.08 13.18
C GLN A 28 10.87 29.75 12.50
N VAL A 29 9.58 29.44 12.40
CA VAL A 29 9.10 28.22 11.71
C VAL A 29 9.46 28.26 10.23
N ARG A 30 9.23 29.38 9.53
CA ARG A 30 9.55 29.51 8.10
C ARG A 30 11.04 29.25 7.81
N LEU A 31 11.95 29.74 8.65
CA LEU A 31 13.38 29.44 8.48
C LEU A 31 13.70 27.97 8.72
N LEU A 32 13.13 27.37 9.77
CA LEU A 32 13.30 25.95 10.06
C LEU A 32 12.76 25.08 8.92
N GLU A 33 11.63 25.45 8.33
CA GLU A 33 11.05 24.75 7.19
C GLU A 33 11.92 24.86 5.94
N ARG A 34 12.42 26.05 5.61
CA ARG A 34 13.35 26.25 4.50
C ARG A 34 14.63 25.41 4.66
N THR A 35 15.16 25.35 5.88
CA THR A 35 16.34 24.53 6.16
C THR A 35 16.01 23.04 6.06
N PHE A 36 14.86 22.62 6.58
CA PHE A 36 14.39 21.24 6.51
C PHE A 36 14.10 20.77 5.07
N THR A 37 13.71 21.66 4.17
CA THR A 37 13.55 21.28 2.75
C THR A 37 14.88 20.85 2.13
N THR A 38 15.98 21.50 2.49
CA THR A 38 17.33 21.19 1.99
C THR A 38 17.97 20.01 2.74
N THR A 39 17.85 19.98 4.07
CA THR A 39 18.49 18.94 4.90
C THR A 39 17.51 18.38 5.92
N LYS A 40 17.07 17.14 5.70
CA LYS A 40 16.07 16.45 6.56
C LYS A 40 16.66 15.99 7.91
N LYS A 41 17.98 15.76 7.95
CA LYS A 41 18.73 15.41 9.15
C LYS A 41 19.28 16.67 9.81
N LEU A 42 19.13 16.76 11.14
CA LEU A 42 19.66 17.88 11.91
C LEU A 42 21.07 17.54 12.37
N GLU A 43 22.08 18.04 11.65
CA GLU A 43 23.47 17.90 12.06
C GLU A 43 23.80 18.78 13.29
N PRO A 44 24.77 18.39 14.14
CA PRO A 44 25.12 19.12 15.35
C PRO A 44 25.51 20.58 15.10
N GLU A 45 26.29 20.85 14.06
CA GLU A 45 26.77 22.17 13.68
C GLU A 45 25.60 23.05 13.22
N LEU A 46 24.75 22.51 12.36
CA LEU A 46 23.55 23.17 11.87
C LEU A 46 22.58 23.52 13.01
N LYS A 47 22.44 22.62 13.99
CA LYS A 47 21.62 22.86 15.18
C LYS A 47 22.10 24.06 15.98
N VAL A 48 23.42 24.22 16.16
CA VAL A 48 24.01 25.36 16.87
C VAL A 48 23.81 26.64 16.06
N GLN A 49 24.05 26.60 14.75
CA GLN A 49 23.84 27.74 13.86
C GLN A 49 22.39 28.23 13.89
N LEU A 50 21.42 27.33 13.74
CA LEU A 50 19.99 27.65 13.80
C LEU A 50 19.58 28.18 15.18
N ALA A 51 20.14 27.63 16.27
CA ALA A 51 19.86 28.12 17.63
C ALA A 51 20.28 29.58 17.81
N ASN A 52 21.48 29.91 17.34
CA ASN A 52 22.02 31.27 17.40
C ASN A 52 21.23 32.22 16.50
N GLN A 53 20.93 31.81 15.26
CA GLN A 53 20.23 32.65 14.30
C GLN A 53 18.78 32.95 14.71
N LEU A 54 18.09 31.99 15.32
CA LEU A 54 16.69 32.11 15.71
C LEU A 54 16.49 32.57 17.15
N GLY A 55 17.56 32.66 17.94
CA GLY A 55 17.50 32.97 19.38
C GLY A 55 16.72 31.94 20.18
N VAL A 56 16.70 30.68 19.75
CA VAL A 56 15.92 29.59 20.38
C VAL A 56 16.82 28.49 20.94
N PRO A 57 16.45 27.86 22.06
CA PRO A 57 17.25 26.79 22.64
C PRO A 57 17.48 25.63 21.65
N PRO A 58 18.70 25.06 21.56
CA PRO A 58 19.01 23.93 20.67
C PRO A 58 18.06 22.73 20.83
N ARG A 59 17.56 22.50 22.06
CA ARG A 59 16.58 21.46 22.35
C ARG A 59 15.25 21.67 21.61
N GLN A 60 14.79 22.92 21.51
CA GLN A 60 13.54 23.25 20.83
C GLN A 60 13.63 22.99 19.32
N ILE A 61 14.80 23.25 18.73
CA ILE A 61 15.10 22.91 17.33
C ILE A 61 15.10 21.40 17.13
N ALA A 62 15.76 20.65 18.04
CA ALA A 62 15.79 19.19 17.98
C ALA A 62 14.38 18.58 18.02
N ILE A 63 13.54 19.03 18.96
CA ILE A 63 12.14 18.61 19.07
C ILE A 63 11.35 18.98 17.82
N TRP A 64 11.54 20.20 17.30
CA TRP A 64 10.87 20.64 16.08
C TRP A 64 11.24 19.74 14.89
N TYR A 65 12.52 19.42 14.70
CA TYR A 65 12.98 18.52 13.63
C TYR A 65 12.44 17.10 13.80
N GLN A 66 12.39 16.57 15.03
CA GLN A 66 11.78 15.27 15.32
C GLN A 66 10.30 15.27 14.91
N ASN A 67 9.53 16.27 15.34
CA ASN A 67 8.11 16.40 15.01
C ASN A 67 7.90 16.59 13.51
N LYS A 68 8.74 17.40 12.85
CA LYS A 68 8.65 17.61 11.40
C LYS A 68 8.92 16.33 10.63
N ARG A 69 9.91 15.52 11.04
CA ARG A 69 10.16 14.20 10.45
C ARG A 69 9.01 13.22 10.68
N ALA A 70 8.43 13.20 11.88
CA ALA A 70 7.27 12.35 12.17
C ALA A 70 6.10 12.70 11.25
N ARG A 71 5.75 13.99 11.15
CA ARG A 71 4.70 14.49 10.24
C ARG A 71 5.00 14.16 8.78
N TRP A 72 6.24 14.40 8.34
CA TRP A 72 6.66 14.10 6.97
C TRP A 72 6.54 12.59 6.66
N LYS A 73 6.93 11.72 7.59
CA LYS A 73 6.77 10.27 7.44
C LYS A 73 5.29 9.90 7.32
N THR A 74 4.43 10.43 8.18
CA THR A 74 2.98 10.21 8.09
C THR A 74 2.43 10.68 6.74
N GLN A 75 2.75 11.90 6.31
CA GLN A 75 2.31 12.43 5.01
C GLN A 75 2.79 11.61 3.82
N SER A 76 4.03 11.10 3.86
CA SER A 76 4.55 10.21 2.83
C SER A 76 3.75 8.91 2.77
N LEU A 77 3.50 8.29 3.93
CA LEU A 77 2.72 7.05 4.00
C LEU A 77 1.28 7.24 3.51
N GLU A 78 0.64 8.35 3.85
CA GLU A 78 -0.69 8.71 3.35
C GLU A 78 -0.70 8.83 1.82
N LEU A 79 0.31 9.49 1.23
CA LEU A 79 0.44 9.61 -0.22
C LEU A 79 0.67 8.25 -0.89
N ASP A 80 1.56 7.43 -0.32
CA ASP A 80 1.87 6.09 -0.83
C ASP A 80 0.62 5.19 -0.77
N TYR A 81 -0.13 5.24 0.34
CA TYR A 81 -1.39 4.53 0.50
C TYR A 81 -2.41 4.94 -0.58
N ASN A 82 -2.63 6.24 -0.76
CA ASN A 82 -3.56 6.75 -1.78
C ASN A 82 -3.15 6.31 -3.18
N THR A 83 -1.85 6.34 -3.48
CA THR A 83 -1.30 5.87 -4.76
C THR A 83 -1.58 4.38 -4.96
N LEU A 84 -1.37 3.56 -3.92
CA LEU A 84 -1.64 2.13 -3.98
C LEU A 84 -3.14 1.84 -4.13
N GLN A 85 -3.99 2.61 -3.45
CA GLN A 85 -5.45 2.47 -3.55
C GLN A 85 -5.93 2.73 -4.98
N VAL A 86 -5.48 3.82 -5.63
CA VAL A 86 -5.83 4.11 -7.03
C VAL A 86 -5.39 2.98 -7.96
N ARG A 87 -4.18 2.42 -7.74
CA ARG A 87 -3.70 1.27 -8.53
C ARG A 87 -4.57 0.04 -8.35
N LEU A 88 -5.01 -0.24 -7.13
CA LEU A 88 -5.91 -1.35 -6.83
C LEU A 88 -7.26 -1.16 -7.52
N GLU A 89 -7.85 0.03 -7.42
CA GLU A 89 -9.13 0.35 -8.07
C GLU A 89 -9.07 0.17 -9.59
N ASN A 90 -7.99 0.63 -10.22
CA ASN A 90 -7.74 0.44 -11.65
C ASN A 90 -7.61 -1.05 -12.01
N ALA A 91 -6.82 -1.81 -11.25
CA ALA A 91 -6.65 -3.25 -11.48
C ALA A 91 -7.98 -4.01 -11.33
N LEU A 92 -8.81 -3.65 -10.35
CA LEU A 92 -10.14 -4.23 -10.19
C LEU A 92 -11.08 -3.85 -11.34
N ALA A 93 -10.98 -2.63 -11.88
CA ALA A 93 -11.74 -2.22 -13.05
C ALA A 93 -11.31 -2.99 -14.31
N ASP A 94 -10.00 -3.19 -14.50
CA ASP A 94 -9.45 -4.01 -15.57
C ASP A 94 -9.90 -5.46 -15.45
N ARG A 95 -9.84 -6.05 -14.26
CA ARG A 95 -10.33 -7.41 -13.99
C ARG A 95 -11.80 -7.55 -14.41
N ARG A 96 -12.67 -6.64 -13.95
CA ARG A 96 -14.09 -6.63 -14.34
C ARG A 96 -14.30 -6.50 -15.84
N ARG A 97 -13.45 -5.74 -16.54
CA ARG A 97 -13.50 -5.62 -18.01
C ARG A 97 -13.12 -6.95 -18.66
N LEU A 98 -12.02 -7.56 -18.23
CA LEU A 98 -11.54 -8.82 -18.76
C LEU A 98 -12.55 -9.96 -18.52
N GLU A 99 -13.18 -10.03 -17.35
CA GLU A 99 -14.24 -10.99 -17.06
C GLU A 99 -15.40 -10.87 -18.06
N ARG A 100 -15.83 -9.65 -18.40
CA ARG A 100 -16.85 -9.42 -19.42
C ARG A 100 -16.40 -9.86 -20.81
N GLU A 101 -15.16 -9.56 -21.19
CA GLU A 101 -14.61 -10.00 -22.47
C GLU A 101 -14.51 -11.53 -22.56
N VAL A 102 -14.12 -12.20 -21.48
CA VAL A 102 -14.08 -13.67 -21.42
C VAL A 102 -15.47 -14.26 -21.68
N VAL A 103 -16.50 -13.77 -20.98
CA VAL A 103 -17.88 -14.23 -21.20
C VAL A 103 -18.32 -13.97 -22.65
N ARG A 104 -18.08 -12.77 -23.18
CA ARG A 104 -18.42 -12.43 -24.57
C ARG A 104 -17.74 -13.36 -25.58
N LEU A 105 -16.44 -13.62 -25.40
CA LEU A 105 -15.66 -14.49 -26.28
C LEU A 105 -16.11 -15.95 -26.17
N GLN A 106 -16.49 -16.41 -24.98
CA GLN A 106 -17.06 -17.75 -24.79
C GLN A 106 -18.39 -17.90 -25.55
N GLU A 107 -19.27 -16.90 -25.50
CA GLU A 107 -20.51 -16.91 -26.29
C GLU A 107 -20.25 -16.93 -27.80
N GLU A 108 -19.29 -16.13 -28.27
CA GLU A 108 -18.91 -16.10 -29.68
C GLU A 108 -18.32 -17.44 -30.14
N LEU A 109 -17.44 -18.02 -29.33
CA LEU A 109 -16.88 -19.35 -29.59
C LEU A 109 -17.99 -20.40 -29.66
N TRP A 110 -18.92 -20.38 -28.70
CA TRP A 110 -20.07 -21.28 -28.70
C TRP A 110 -20.91 -21.13 -29.98
N ARG A 111 -21.23 -19.89 -30.40
CA ARG A 111 -21.98 -19.64 -31.64
C ARG A 111 -21.23 -20.17 -32.86
N ALA A 112 -19.92 -19.93 -32.95
CA ALA A 112 -19.09 -20.43 -34.04
C ALA A 112 -19.06 -21.96 -34.10
N GLN A 113 -18.93 -22.63 -32.94
CA GLN A 113 -18.99 -24.09 -32.85
C GLN A 113 -20.33 -24.64 -33.34
N GLN A 114 -21.46 -24.00 -32.98
CA GLN A 114 -22.77 -24.38 -33.50
C GLN A 114 -22.86 -24.23 -35.02
N MET A 115 -22.35 -23.14 -35.59
CA MET A 115 -22.38 -22.94 -37.04
C MET A 115 -21.53 -23.99 -37.78
N VAL A 116 -20.33 -24.29 -37.29
CA VAL A 116 -19.47 -25.35 -37.85
C VAL A 116 -20.16 -26.70 -37.79
N PHE A 117 -20.82 -27.01 -36.67
CA PHE A 117 -21.57 -28.25 -36.51
C PHE A 117 -22.74 -28.36 -37.51
N ALA A 118 -23.48 -27.28 -37.76
CA ALA A 118 -24.57 -27.25 -38.73
C ALA A 118 -24.07 -27.46 -40.18
N VAL A 119 -23.00 -26.79 -40.59
CA VAL A 119 -22.40 -26.95 -41.93
C VAL A 119 -21.92 -28.38 -42.17
N ASN A 120 -21.30 -29.00 -41.16
CA ASN A 120 -20.84 -30.39 -41.26
C ASN A 120 -22.00 -31.40 -41.43
N GLN A 121 -23.19 -31.13 -40.85
CA GLN A 121 -24.38 -31.96 -41.08
C GLN A 121 -24.97 -31.77 -42.49
N GLU A 122 -24.96 -30.55 -43.03
CA GLU A 122 -25.46 -30.28 -44.39
C GLU A 122 -24.56 -30.90 -45.48
N THR A 123 -23.24 -30.93 -45.28
CA THR A 123 -22.31 -31.64 -46.18
C THR A 123 -22.47 -33.16 -46.18
N ALA A 124 -23.06 -33.74 -45.13
CA ALA A 124 -23.34 -35.19 -45.07
C ALA A 124 -24.63 -35.60 -45.80
N ALA A 125 -25.50 -34.65 -46.17
CA ALA A 125 -26.79 -34.90 -46.82
C ALA A 125 -26.79 -34.65 -48.34
N GLN A 126 -25.67 -34.21 -48.94
CA GLN A 126 -25.53 -34.12 -50.39
C GLN A 126 -24.86 -35.38 -50.97
N PRO A 127 -25.39 -35.98 -52.05
CA PRO A 127 -24.78 -37.16 -52.65
C PRO A 127 -23.41 -36.80 -53.23
N ALA A 128 -22.38 -37.50 -52.77
CA ALA A 128 -21.02 -37.38 -53.24
C ALA A 128 -20.94 -37.64 -54.75
N VAL A 129 -20.88 -36.58 -55.55
CA VAL A 129 -20.25 -36.66 -56.88
C VAL A 129 -18.74 -36.59 -56.70
N HIS A 130 -18.19 -37.76 -56.38
CA HIS A 130 -16.89 -38.27 -56.82
C HIS A 130 -15.68 -37.34 -56.72
N LEU A 131 -14.96 -37.38 -55.60
CA LEU A 131 -13.49 -37.38 -55.64
C LEU A 131 -12.92 -38.29 -54.57
N SER A 132 -12.24 -39.34 -55.04
CA SER A 132 -11.43 -40.24 -54.25
C SER A 132 -10.11 -39.55 -53.88
N CYS A 133 -9.76 -39.56 -52.60
CA CYS A 133 -8.37 -39.66 -52.19
C CYS A 133 -8.29 -40.37 -50.84
N ASN A 134 -7.61 -41.52 -50.84
CA ASN A 134 -7.20 -42.23 -49.65
C ASN A 134 -6.23 -41.37 -48.84
N SER A 135 -6.51 -41.19 -47.55
CA SER A 135 -5.46 -40.94 -46.57
C SER A 135 -5.81 -41.70 -45.30
N SER A 136 -5.01 -42.73 -45.05
CA SER A 136 -4.92 -43.47 -43.81
C SER A 136 -4.29 -42.59 -42.74
N CYS A 137 -4.90 -42.56 -41.54
CA CYS A 137 -4.20 -42.24 -40.31
C CYS A 137 -4.94 -42.91 -39.14
N ASP A 138 -4.17 -43.68 -38.37
CA ASP A 138 -4.64 -44.56 -37.32
C ASP A 138 -5.17 -43.81 -36.10
N ASP A 139 -6.12 -44.47 -35.45
CA ASP A 139 -6.73 -44.15 -34.17
C ASP A 139 -5.74 -44.43 -33.00
N ARG A 140 -5.56 -43.44 -32.13
CA ARG A 140 -5.04 -43.67 -30.77
C ARG A 140 -5.57 -42.58 -29.85
N GLY A 141 -6.53 -42.97 -29.01
CA GLY A 141 -7.27 -42.11 -28.11
C GLY A 141 -6.53 -41.73 -26.82
N SER A 142 -7.38 -41.57 -25.78
CA SER A 142 -7.12 -41.08 -24.40
C SER A 142 -7.20 -39.55 -24.27
N SER A 143 -7.90 -38.93 -23.31
CA SER A 143 -8.62 -39.42 -22.13
C SER A 143 -9.66 -38.39 -21.69
N SER A 144 -10.73 -38.92 -21.10
CA SER A 144 -11.58 -38.23 -20.12
C SER A 144 -10.73 -37.62 -18.99
N LEU A 145 -10.89 -36.32 -18.74
CA LEU A 145 -10.86 -35.77 -17.39
C LEU A 145 -11.90 -34.64 -17.29
N HIS A 146 -12.94 -34.94 -16.51
CA HIS A 146 -13.68 -33.93 -15.77
C HIS A 146 -12.67 -33.17 -14.90
N GLU A 147 -12.75 -31.84 -14.87
CA GLU A 147 -12.58 -31.04 -13.65
C GLU A 147 -13.40 -29.77 -13.82
N GLY A 148 -14.52 -29.71 -13.10
CA GLY A 148 -15.17 -28.45 -12.78
C GLY A 148 -14.43 -27.85 -11.59
N VAL A 149 -13.82 -26.67 -11.78
CA VAL A 149 -13.31 -25.86 -10.67
C VAL A 149 -14.08 -24.55 -10.66
N ASN A 150 -15.22 -24.56 -9.98
CA ASN A 150 -15.82 -23.38 -9.38
C ASN A 150 -15.32 -23.31 -7.93
N GLY A 151 -14.69 -22.21 -7.52
CA GLY A 151 -14.64 -21.84 -6.10
C GLY A 151 -13.30 -21.38 -5.48
N THR A 152 -12.21 -21.24 -6.22
CA THR A 152 -10.88 -21.09 -5.58
C THR A 152 -10.41 -19.64 -5.35
N GLU A 153 -11.03 -18.61 -5.93
CA GLU A 153 -10.46 -17.24 -5.84
C GLU A 153 -10.83 -16.44 -4.58
N VAL A 154 -11.82 -16.87 -3.80
CA VAL A 154 -12.24 -16.13 -2.59
C VAL A 154 -11.36 -16.47 -1.37
N LEU A 155 -10.77 -17.68 -1.32
CA LEU A 155 -9.95 -18.13 -0.19
C LEU A 155 -8.52 -17.57 -0.20
N GLN A 156 -8.03 -17.09 -1.35
CA GLN A 156 -6.65 -16.60 -1.46
C GLN A 156 -6.44 -15.27 -0.74
N LEU A 157 -7.46 -14.43 -0.57
CA LEU A 157 -7.30 -13.14 0.08
C LEU A 157 -7.19 -13.27 1.61
N GLU A 158 -7.92 -14.21 2.21
CA GLU A 158 -7.81 -14.52 3.64
C GLU A 158 -6.51 -15.26 3.97
N GLU A 159 -6.08 -16.19 3.11
CA GLU A 159 -4.78 -16.88 3.26
C GLU A 159 -3.60 -15.92 3.10
N LEU A 160 -3.63 -14.99 2.13
CA LEU A 160 -2.58 -13.97 1.97
C LEU A 160 -2.49 -13.01 3.16
N TYR A 161 -3.64 -12.65 3.75
CA TYR A 161 -3.68 -11.80 4.95
C TYR A 161 -3.13 -12.52 6.19
N ALA A 162 -3.42 -13.81 6.35
CA ALA A 162 -2.87 -14.64 7.43
C ALA A 162 -1.34 -14.78 7.34
N CYS A 163 -0.78 -14.91 6.12
CA CYS A 163 0.67 -14.97 5.91
C CYS A 163 1.40 -13.65 6.20
N LEU A 164 0.75 -12.51 5.98
CA LEU A 164 1.36 -11.18 6.19
C LEU A 164 1.29 -10.70 7.65
N TYR A 165 0.36 -11.21 8.45
CA TYR A 165 0.12 -10.70 9.82
C TYR A 165 0.19 -11.77 10.93
N GLY A 166 0.46 -13.04 10.64
CA GLY A 166 0.46 -14.13 11.61
C GLY A 166 1.79 -14.88 11.75
N ALA A 167 2.76 -14.32 12.49
CA ALA A 167 3.76 -15.06 13.28
C ALA A 167 4.61 -14.09 14.13
N GLY A 168 3.94 -13.32 14.99
CA GLY A 168 4.60 -12.57 16.06
C GLY A 168 4.03 -13.01 17.40
N GLY A 169 4.62 -14.03 18.02
CA GLY A 169 4.27 -14.42 19.39
C GLY A 169 4.83 -15.76 19.84
N GLY A 170 5.88 -15.74 20.67
CA GLY A 170 6.39 -16.92 21.37
C GLY A 170 7.66 -16.64 22.16
N VAL A 171 7.49 -16.04 23.35
CA VAL A 171 8.33 -15.98 24.58
C VAL A 171 9.86 -15.92 24.42
#